data_AF-A0AB38F6Y8-F1
#
_entry.id   AF-A0AB38F6Y8-F1
#
_cell.length_a   1.000
_cell.length_b   1.000
_cell.length_c   1.000
_cell.angle_alpha   90.00
_cell.angle_beta   90.00
_cell.angle_gamma   90.00
#
_symmetry.space_group_name_H-M   'P 1'
#
loop_
_entity.id
_entity.type
_entity.pdbx_description
1 polymer ?
#
loop_
_entity_poly.entity_id
_entity_poly.type
_entity_poly.pdbx_seq_one_letter_code
_entity_poly.pdbx_strand_id
1 'polypeptide(L)'
;MTATPKFAHVVLQTSRFEEMRDWYCTVLDAHVVYEGHGLCFITFDEEHHRVALLGAPVQLEPRNPGAAGMHHTAYTFDTLDDLLDRYDSLKEKGIEPKVPIQHGVTTSLYYQDPDGNFVELQIDNFTTPDEATAYMNGPEYANNPVGVSFVPELMRQALVQGIPVSEITTHSWALQTSPDLPDPMAALTS
;
A
#
# COMPACT_ATOMS: atom_id res chain seq x y z
N MET A 1 -21.73 -24.69 10.55
CA MET A 1 -20.45 -23.96 10.59
C MET A 1 -20.06 -23.65 9.16
N THR A 2 -20.10 -22.39 8.77
CA THR A 2 -19.58 -21.95 7.46
C THR A 2 -18.09 -21.69 7.63
N ALA A 3 -17.25 -22.37 6.84
CA ALA A 3 -15.82 -22.10 6.82
C ALA A 3 -15.59 -20.78 6.08
N THR A 4 -14.85 -19.86 6.70
CA THR A 4 -14.46 -18.58 6.09
C THR A 4 -13.01 -18.68 5.64
N PRO A 5 -12.70 -18.50 4.35
CA PRO A 5 -11.31 -18.48 3.88
C PRO A 5 -10.58 -17.24 4.41
N LYS A 6 -9.28 -17.37 4.66
CA LYS A 6 -8.38 -16.24 4.91
C LYS A 6 -7.54 -16.01 3.66
N PHE A 7 -7.17 -14.76 3.40
CA PHE A 7 -6.10 -14.50 2.44
C PHE A 7 -4.81 -15.13 2.99
N ALA A 8 -4.13 -15.94 2.19
CA ALA A 8 -2.91 -16.62 2.58
C ALA A 8 -1.69 -15.86 2.06
N HIS A 9 -1.51 -15.83 0.75
CA HIS A 9 -0.36 -15.20 0.10
C HIS A 9 -0.67 -14.74 -1.33
N VAL A 10 0.18 -13.85 -1.83
CA VAL A 10 0.31 -13.51 -3.25
C VAL A 10 1.58 -14.15 -3.81
N VAL A 11 1.54 -14.60 -5.06
CA VAL A 11 2.72 -15.10 -5.78
C VAL A 11 3.02 -14.17 -6.94
N LEU A 12 4.25 -13.65 -6.99
CA LEU A 12 4.74 -12.79 -8.07
C LEU A 12 5.78 -13.54 -8.88
N GLN A 13 5.73 -13.37 -10.19
CA GLN A 13 6.76 -13.91 -11.08
C GLN A 13 7.70 -12.78 -11.48
N THR A 14 9.00 -13.01 -11.41
CA THR A 14 9.99 -11.96 -11.66
C THR A 14 11.25 -12.47 -12.38
N SER A 15 11.88 -11.60 -13.16
CA SER A 15 13.26 -11.77 -13.65
C SER A 15 14.29 -11.01 -12.81
N ARG A 16 13.85 -10.21 -11.83
CA ARG A 16 14.67 -9.40 -10.92
C ARG A 16 14.62 -9.96 -9.50
N PHE A 17 14.91 -11.25 -9.38
CA PHE A 17 14.59 -12.06 -8.20
C PHE A 17 15.17 -11.51 -6.89
N GLU A 18 16.47 -11.19 -6.85
CA GLU A 18 17.12 -10.66 -5.65
C GLU A 18 16.60 -9.25 -5.32
N GLU A 19 16.42 -8.39 -6.33
CA GLU A 19 15.89 -7.04 -6.13
C GLU A 19 14.47 -7.06 -5.56
N MET A 20 13.60 -7.93 -6.09
CA MET A 20 12.24 -8.13 -5.58
C MET A 20 12.25 -8.66 -4.15
N ARG A 21 13.09 -9.66 -3.85
CA ARG A 21 13.22 -10.21 -2.50
C ARG A 21 13.62 -9.13 -1.51
N ASP A 22 14.70 -8.41 -1.81
CA ASP A 22 15.27 -7.41 -0.91
C ASP A 22 14.31 -6.22 -0.73
N TRP A 23 13.61 -5.84 -1.80
CA TRP A 23 12.59 -4.80 -1.75
C TRP A 23 11.40 -5.21 -0.87
N TYR A 24 10.83 -6.40 -1.03
CA TYR A 24 9.71 -6.86 -0.20
C TYR A 24 10.10 -7.03 1.26
N CYS A 25 11.30 -7.56 1.55
CA CYS A 25 11.83 -7.59 2.92
C CYS A 25 11.97 -6.18 3.47
N THR A 26 12.50 -5.25 2.67
CA THR A 26 12.74 -3.87 3.09
C THR A 26 11.47 -3.06 3.27
N VAL A 27 10.41 -3.27 2.48
CA VAL A 27 9.16 -2.50 2.48
C VAL A 27 8.13 -3.03 3.46
N LEU A 28 8.09 -4.33 3.70
CA LEU A 28 7.14 -4.96 4.64
C LEU A 28 7.75 -5.31 6.02
N ASP A 29 9.04 -5.01 6.21
CA ASP A 29 9.82 -5.34 7.41
C ASP A 29 9.81 -6.84 7.66
N ALA A 30 9.92 -7.55 6.53
CA ALA A 30 9.70 -8.97 6.42
C ALA A 30 11.04 -9.70 6.36
N HIS A 31 10.97 -11.02 6.49
CA HIS A 31 12.12 -11.89 6.36
C HIS A 31 11.80 -13.09 5.47
N VAL A 32 12.86 -13.66 4.89
CA VAL A 32 12.78 -14.86 4.07
C VAL A 32 12.66 -16.09 4.97
N VAL A 33 11.64 -16.90 4.73
CA VAL A 33 11.41 -18.19 5.39
C VAL A 33 12.07 -19.33 4.61
N TYR A 34 12.11 -19.22 3.29
CA TYR A 34 12.72 -20.20 2.40
C TYR A 34 13.17 -19.54 1.10
N GLU A 35 14.34 -19.91 0.60
CA GLU A 35 14.83 -19.54 -0.73
C GLU A 35 15.56 -20.73 -1.37
N GLY A 36 15.12 -21.14 -2.55
CA GLY A 36 15.72 -22.27 -3.27
C GLY A 36 14.88 -22.75 -4.43
N HIS A 37 15.51 -23.40 -5.42
CA HIS A 37 14.84 -23.92 -6.62
C HIS A 37 14.03 -22.87 -7.41
N GLY A 38 14.48 -21.61 -7.41
CA GLY A 38 13.78 -20.51 -8.08
C GLY A 38 12.54 -20.02 -7.34
N LEU A 39 12.39 -20.35 -6.06
CA LEU A 39 11.31 -19.90 -5.19
C LEU A 39 11.87 -19.13 -4.00
N CYS A 40 11.18 -18.07 -3.59
CA CYS A 40 11.43 -17.36 -2.33
C CYS A 40 10.11 -17.14 -1.61
N PHE A 41 10.06 -17.42 -0.31
CA PHE A 41 8.88 -17.24 0.55
C PHE A 41 9.22 -16.22 1.65
N ILE A 42 8.40 -15.17 1.74
CA ILE A 42 8.62 -14.01 2.60
C ILE A 42 7.44 -13.86 3.56
N THR A 43 7.72 -13.62 4.83
CA THR A 43 6.70 -13.37 5.86
C THR A 43 7.05 -12.22 6.79
N PHE A 44 6.01 -11.63 7.38
CA PHE A 44 6.07 -10.55 8.37
C PHE A 44 5.04 -10.74 9.50
N ASP A 45 4.28 -11.84 9.48
CA ASP A 45 3.31 -12.20 10.53
C ASP A 45 3.37 -13.72 10.83
N GLU A 46 2.35 -14.26 11.50
CA GLU A 46 2.34 -15.68 11.90
C GLU A 46 2.09 -16.67 10.76
N GLU A 47 1.71 -16.20 9.57
CA GLU A 47 1.54 -17.07 8.41
C GLU A 47 2.91 -17.51 7.86
N HIS A 48 3.01 -18.74 7.36
CA HIS A 48 4.30 -19.28 6.93
C HIS A 48 4.90 -18.50 5.73
N HIS A 49 4.08 -17.79 4.96
CA HIS A 49 4.47 -16.72 4.03
C HIS A 49 3.26 -15.92 3.55
N ARG A 50 3.49 -14.65 3.24
CA ARG A 50 2.51 -13.72 2.65
C ARG A 50 2.84 -13.35 1.22
N VAL A 51 4.13 -13.30 0.88
CA VAL A 51 4.63 -13.04 -0.46
C VAL A 51 5.49 -14.21 -0.90
N ALA A 52 5.21 -14.74 -2.09
CA ALA A 52 6.08 -15.69 -2.76
C ALA A 52 6.63 -15.08 -4.06
N LEU A 53 7.89 -15.33 -4.34
CA LEU A 53 8.52 -14.99 -5.61
C LEU A 53 8.82 -16.27 -6.38
N LEU A 54 8.39 -16.30 -7.64
CA LEU A 54 8.72 -17.30 -8.62
C LEU A 54 9.73 -16.72 -9.62
N GLY A 55 10.97 -17.19 -9.55
CA GLY A 55 12.00 -16.87 -10.51
C GLY A 55 11.62 -17.42 -11.89
N ALA A 56 11.58 -16.55 -12.90
CA ALA A 56 11.28 -16.98 -14.24
C ALA A 56 12.47 -17.73 -14.86
N PRO A 57 12.24 -18.87 -15.56
CA PRO A 57 13.32 -19.61 -16.22
C PRO A 57 13.88 -18.88 -17.45
N VAL A 58 13.20 -17.81 -17.89
CA VAL A 58 13.55 -16.94 -19.01
C VAL A 58 13.24 -15.50 -18.60
N GLN A 59 13.88 -14.54 -19.28
CA GLN A 59 13.55 -13.13 -19.12
C GLN A 59 12.07 -12.89 -19.44
N LEU A 60 11.36 -12.22 -18.54
CA LEU A 60 9.99 -11.79 -18.74
C LEU A 60 9.96 -10.44 -19.47
N GLU A 61 8.95 -10.28 -20.31
CA GLU A 61 8.59 -8.99 -20.86
C GLU A 61 7.96 -8.10 -19.77
N PRO A 62 8.16 -6.77 -19.83
CA PRO A 62 7.45 -5.84 -18.96
C PRO A 62 5.93 -6.04 -19.06
N ARG A 63 5.24 -5.86 -17.94
CA ARG A 63 3.79 -5.96 -17.91
C ARG A 63 3.17 -4.90 -18.82
N ASN A 64 2.21 -5.31 -19.65
CA ASN A 64 1.44 -4.37 -20.47
C ASN A 64 0.43 -3.61 -19.57
N PRO A 65 0.56 -2.27 -19.40
CA PRO A 65 -0.34 -1.48 -18.56
C PRO A 65 -1.78 -1.44 -19.10
N GLY A 66 -1.98 -1.71 -20.40
CA GLY A 66 -3.30 -1.80 -21.02
C GLY A 66 -3.97 -3.18 -20.93
N ALA A 67 -3.35 -4.15 -20.27
CA ALA A 67 -3.89 -5.50 -20.11
C ALA A 67 -4.54 -5.71 -18.74
N ALA A 68 -5.64 -6.47 -18.71
CA ALA A 68 -6.27 -6.86 -17.46
C ALA A 68 -5.31 -7.68 -16.56
N GLY A 69 -5.39 -7.46 -15.25
CA GLY A 69 -4.62 -8.21 -14.25
C GLY A 69 -4.75 -7.61 -12.85
N MET A 70 -3.93 -8.08 -11.90
CA MET A 70 -3.90 -7.55 -10.54
C MET A 70 -3.44 -6.09 -10.51
N HIS A 71 -4.21 -5.19 -9.91
CA HIS A 71 -3.80 -3.79 -9.83
C HIS A 71 -2.72 -3.57 -8.77
N HIS A 72 -2.98 -3.99 -7.54
CA HIS A 72 -2.08 -3.81 -6.40
C HIS A 72 -2.29 -4.90 -5.35
N THR A 73 -1.37 -4.96 -4.39
CA THR A 73 -1.54 -5.67 -3.10
C THR A 73 -1.54 -4.63 -1.98
N ALA A 74 -2.34 -4.82 -0.94
CA ALA A 74 -2.48 -3.86 0.15
C ALA A 74 -2.19 -4.50 1.50
N TYR A 75 -1.49 -3.75 2.36
CA TYR A 75 -1.09 -4.14 3.71
C TYR A 75 -1.50 -3.03 4.67
N THR A 76 -2.23 -3.39 5.72
CA THR A 76 -2.76 -2.44 6.69
C THR A 76 -1.91 -2.43 7.96
N PHE A 77 -1.67 -1.24 8.49
CA PHE A 77 -1.08 -1.00 9.80
C PHE A 77 -2.17 -0.73 10.83
N ASP A 78 -1.86 -0.94 12.10
CA ASP A 78 -2.82 -0.74 13.19
C ASP A 78 -3.09 0.74 13.45
N THR A 79 -2.08 1.61 13.27
CA THR A 79 -2.19 3.04 13.56
C THR A 79 -1.53 3.92 12.51
N LEU A 80 -1.93 5.19 12.47
CA LEU A 80 -1.33 6.19 11.59
C LEU A 80 0.16 6.43 11.92
N ASP A 81 0.53 6.37 13.20
CA ASP A 81 1.93 6.48 13.63
C ASP A 81 2.77 5.35 13.02
N ASP A 82 2.30 4.10 13.06
CA ASP A 82 3.03 2.96 12.49
C ASP A 82 3.23 3.10 10.97
N LEU A 83 2.18 3.54 10.25
CA LEU A 83 2.25 3.79 8.81
C LEU A 83 3.27 4.89 8.47
N LEU A 84 3.25 5.99 9.23
CA LEU A 84 4.17 7.10 8.98
C LEU A 84 5.60 6.77 9.44
N ASP A 85 5.78 5.99 10.51
CA ASP A 85 7.10 5.53 10.96
C ASP A 85 7.71 4.64 9.89
N ARG A 86 6.86 3.82 9.26
CA ARG A 86 7.27 3.04 8.10
C ARG A 86 7.66 3.92 6.93
N TYR A 87 6.86 4.92 6.60
CA TYR A 87 7.17 5.89 5.55
C TYR A 87 8.53 6.59 5.77
N ASP A 88 8.80 7.09 6.97
CA ASP A 88 10.05 7.78 7.28
C ASP A 88 11.26 6.84 7.11
N SER A 89 11.14 5.60 7.61
CA SER A 89 12.19 4.58 7.45
C SER A 89 12.47 4.21 5.98
N LEU A 90 11.43 4.13 5.14
CA LEU A 90 11.59 3.83 3.72
C LEU A 90 12.20 5.01 2.96
N LYS A 91 11.79 6.23 3.29
CA LYS A 91 12.32 7.45 2.70
C LYS A 91 13.81 7.62 2.96
N GLU A 92 14.29 7.30 4.16
CA GLU A 92 15.73 7.30 4.47
C GLU A 92 16.54 6.35 3.58
N LYS A 93 15.90 5.30 3.05
CA LYS A 93 16.50 4.34 2.12
C LYS A 93 16.28 4.71 0.65
N GLY A 94 15.67 5.86 0.37
CA GLY A 94 15.34 6.32 -0.99
C GLY A 94 14.16 5.58 -1.62
N ILE A 95 13.32 4.91 -0.82
CA ILE A 95 12.09 4.25 -1.27
C ILE A 95 10.93 5.17 -0.92
N GLU A 96 10.40 5.88 -1.91
CA GLU A 96 9.30 6.83 -1.74
C GLU A 96 8.02 6.33 -2.42
N PRO A 97 6.84 6.67 -1.87
CA PRO A 97 5.58 6.32 -2.51
C PRO A 97 5.45 7.01 -3.86
N LYS A 98 4.93 6.28 -4.85
CA LYS A 98 4.52 6.82 -6.13
C LYS A 98 3.38 7.82 -5.98
N VAL A 99 2.45 7.54 -5.07
CA VAL A 99 1.34 8.43 -4.73
C VAL A 99 0.78 8.15 -3.33
N PRO A 100 0.77 9.15 -2.43
CA PRO A 100 -0.04 9.15 -1.22
C PRO A 100 -1.48 9.52 -1.56
N ILE A 101 -2.45 8.74 -1.07
CA ILE A 101 -3.88 8.93 -1.34
C ILE A 101 -4.67 8.86 -0.05
N GLN A 102 -5.51 9.87 0.16
CA GLN A 102 -6.56 9.85 1.16
C GLN A 102 -7.85 9.38 0.49
N HIS A 103 -8.14 8.08 0.57
CA HIS A 103 -9.38 7.48 0.04
C HIS A 103 -10.60 7.86 0.87
N GLY A 104 -10.39 8.38 2.08
CA GLY A 104 -11.43 8.69 3.06
C GLY A 104 -11.82 7.46 3.87
N VAL A 105 -11.98 6.30 3.22
CA VAL A 105 -12.08 5.00 3.92
C VAL A 105 -10.73 4.57 4.50
N THR A 106 -9.64 4.85 3.78
CA THR A 106 -8.28 4.47 4.15
C THR A 106 -7.30 5.61 3.85
N THR A 107 -6.24 5.69 4.64
CA THR A 107 -5.09 6.57 4.38
C THR A 107 -3.97 5.72 3.83
N SER A 108 -3.57 5.97 2.58
CA SER A 108 -2.79 5.01 1.79
C SER A 108 -1.54 5.62 1.15
N LEU A 109 -0.48 4.84 1.10
CA LEU A 109 0.78 5.14 0.43
C LEU A 109 1.05 4.04 -0.60
N TYR A 110 0.96 4.37 -1.89
CA TYR A 110 1.23 3.42 -2.98
C TYR A 110 2.69 3.50 -3.39
N TYR A 111 3.42 2.40 -3.26
CA TYR A 111 4.76 2.19 -3.77
C TYR A 111 4.73 1.35 -5.05
N GLN A 112 5.83 1.36 -5.81
CA GLN A 112 6.05 0.43 -6.91
C GLN A 112 7.19 -0.51 -6.54
N ASP A 113 6.92 -1.80 -6.66
CA ASP A 113 7.97 -2.81 -6.56
C ASP A 113 8.92 -2.71 -7.77
N PRO A 114 10.06 -3.41 -7.73
CA PRO A 114 10.98 -3.54 -8.86
C PRO A 114 10.29 -3.83 -10.19
N ASP A 115 9.32 -4.73 -10.26
CA ASP A 115 8.65 -5.07 -11.52
C ASP A 115 7.50 -4.10 -11.89
N GLY A 116 7.31 -3.04 -11.10
CA GLY A 116 6.31 -2.00 -11.31
C GLY A 116 4.92 -2.36 -10.77
N ASN A 117 4.77 -3.45 -10.02
CA ASN A 117 3.50 -3.74 -9.35
C ASN A 117 3.27 -2.74 -8.22
N PHE A 118 2.03 -2.29 -8.08
CA PHE A 118 1.67 -1.42 -6.98
C PHE A 118 1.53 -2.19 -5.66
N VAL A 119 2.09 -1.61 -4.61
CA VAL A 119 2.01 -2.10 -3.23
C VAL A 119 1.53 -0.95 -2.37
N GLU A 120 0.37 -1.14 -1.75
CA GLU A 120 -0.26 -0.18 -0.86
C GLU A 120 0.07 -0.50 0.59
N LEU A 121 0.59 0.50 1.30
CA LEU A 121 0.67 0.52 2.75
C LEU A 121 -0.40 1.49 3.26
N GLN A 122 -1.28 1.04 4.14
CA GLN A 122 -2.43 1.85 4.56
C GLN A 122 -2.77 1.72 6.04
N ILE A 123 -3.74 2.52 6.48
CA ILE A 123 -4.56 2.27 7.66
C ILE A 123 -6.04 2.38 7.28
N ASP A 124 -6.91 1.73 8.05
CA ASP A 124 -8.35 2.02 8.01
C ASP A 124 -8.66 3.28 8.82
N ASN A 125 -9.43 4.21 8.25
CA ASN A 125 -9.80 5.46 8.92
C ASN A 125 -11.01 5.31 9.86
N PHE A 126 -11.65 4.14 9.85
CA PHE A 126 -12.83 3.81 10.65
C PHE A 126 -12.51 2.70 11.63
N THR A 127 -13.20 2.69 12.78
CA THR A 127 -12.93 1.69 13.83
C THR A 127 -13.46 0.32 13.45
N THR A 128 -14.52 0.28 12.63
CA THR A 128 -15.16 -0.98 12.23
C THR A 128 -15.36 -1.07 10.71
N PRO A 129 -15.32 -2.29 10.13
CA PRO A 129 -15.63 -2.50 8.72
C PRO A 129 -17.04 -2.04 8.31
N ASP A 130 -18.01 -2.09 9.22
CA ASP A 130 -19.38 -1.64 8.96
C ASP A 130 -19.45 -0.12 8.80
N GLU A 131 -18.70 0.64 9.61
CA GLU A 131 -18.57 2.10 9.47
C GLU A 131 -17.88 2.48 8.16
N ALA A 132 -16.77 1.80 7.83
CA ALA A 132 -16.08 1.96 6.55
C ALA A 132 -17.04 1.70 5.37
N THR A 133 -17.80 0.61 5.44
CA THR A 133 -18.81 0.26 4.42
C THR A 133 -19.91 1.30 4.34
N ALA A 134 -20.38 1.84 5.47
CA ALA A 134 -21.37 2.90 5.49
C ALA A 134 -20.85 4.19 4.81
N TYR A 135 -19.59 4.56 5.06
CA TYR A 135 -18.93 5.67 4.40
C TYR A 135 -18.82 5.47 2.88
N MET A 136 -18.43 4.27 2.44
CA MET A 136 -18.35 3.93 1.01
C MET A 136 -19.71 4.04 0.27
N ASN A 137 -20.82 3.84 0.99
CA ASN A 137 -22.17 4.03 0.45
C ASN A 137 -22.67 5.49 0.58
N GLY A 138 -21.85 6.38 1.13
CA GLY A 138 -22.15 7.79 1.35
C GLY A 138 -21.84 8.70 0.17
N PRO A 139 -22.30 9.96 0.23
CA PRO A 139 -22.18 10.91 -0.88
C PRO A 139 -20.74 11.36 -1.17
N GLU A 140 -19.87 11.45 -0.15
CA GLU A 140 -18.47 11.85 -0.33
C GLU A 140 -17.71 10.81 -1.18
N TYR A 141 -17.83 9.53 -0.82
CA TYR A 141 -17.24 8.43 -1.58
C TYR A 141 -17.86 8.27 -2.97
N ALA A 142 -19.19 8.45 -3.11
CA ALA A 142 -19.85 8.41 -4.42
C ALA A 142 -19.36 9.51 -5.38
N ASN A 143 -18.96 10.67 -4.84
CA ASN A 143 -18.45 11.79 -5.64
C ASN A 143 -16.98 11.58 -6.04
N ASN A 144 -16.15 11.03 -5.13
CA ASN A 144 -14.75 10.74 -5.41
C ASN A 144 -14.27 9.45 -4.71
N PRO A 145 -14.47 8.27 -5.32
CA PRO A 145 -14.12 6.99 -4.71
C PRO A 145 -12.61 6.69 -4.75
N VAL A 146 -11.84 7.40 -5.57
CA VAL A 146 -10.37 7.29 -5.60
C VAL A 146 -9.75 8.16 -4.51
N GLY A 147 -10.46 9.20 -4.04
CA GLY A 147 -9.93 10.12 -3.05
C GLY A 147 -8.95 11.14 -3.62
N VAL A 148 -8.16 11.72 -2.73
CA VAL A 148 -7.34 12.91 -3.02
C VAL A 148 -5.91 12.71 -2.55
N SER A 149 -4.96 13.28 -3.29
CA SER A 149 -3.54 13.20 -2.91
C SER A 149 -3.25 14.03 -1.66
N PHE A 150 -2.26 13.63 -0.86
CA PHE A 150 -1.77 14.41 0.28
C PHE A 150 -0.24 14.36 0.39
N VAL A 151 0.34 15.23 1.21
CA VAL A 151 1.78 15.22 1.53
C VAL A 151 2.01 14.53 2.89
N PRO A 152 2.68 13.35 2.93
CA PRO A 152 2.88 12.59 4.16
C PRO A 152 3.59 13.38 5.27
N GLU A 153 4.51 14.26 4.90
CA GLU A 153 5.25 15.09 5.86
C GLU A 153 4.38 16.14 6.54
N LEU A 154 3.38 16.68 5.83
CA LEU A 154 2.39 17.58 6.46
C LEU A 154 1.50 16.81 7.43
N MET A 155 1.16 15.56 7.11
CA MET A 155 0.38 14.68 7.98
C MET A 155 1.18 14.32 9.24
N ARG A 156 2.46 13.95 9.07
CA ARG A 156 3.39 13.73 10.18
C ARG A 156 3.50 14.95 11.09
N GLN A 157 3.66 16.15 10.51
CA GLN A 157 3.74 17.38 11.29
C GLN A 157 2.45 17.63 12.09
N ALA A 158 1.28 17.42 11.49
CA ALA A 158 -0.01 17.56 12.17
C ALA A 158 -0.15 16.56 13.33
N LEU A 159 0.26 15.31 13.13
CA LEU A 159 0.23 14.28 14.16
C LEU A 159 1.15 14.62 15.34
N VAL A 160 2.38 15.08 15.06
CA VAL A 160 3.34 15.55 16.09
C VAL A 160 2.81 16.77 16.86
N GLN A 161 2.00 17.62 16.22
CA GLN A 161 1.32 18.74 16.88
C GLN A 161 0.12 18.31 17.73
N GLY A 162 -0.24 17.02 17.74
CA GLY A 162 -1.34 16.48 18.51
C GLY A 162 -2.71 16.72 17.89
N ILE A 163 -2.77 17.00 16.58
CA ILE A 163 -4.05 17.07 15.87
C ILE A 163 -4.66 15.65 15.85
N PRO A 164 -5.95 15.47 16.19
CA PRO A 164 -6.57 14.15 16.19
C PRO A 164 -6.49 13.45 14.82
N VAL A 165 -6.20 12.15 14.82
CA VAL A 165 -6.14 11.32 13.59
C VAL A 165 -7.40 11.49 12.74
N SER A 166 -8.58 11.48 13.38
CA SER A 166 -9.87 11.64 12.72
C SER A 166 -10.06 12.98 11.98
N GLU A 167 -9.27 14.00 12.29
CA GLU A 167 -9.31 15.29 11.59
C GLU A 167 -8.38 15.31 10.38
N ILE A 168 -7.25 14.60 10.45
CA ILE A 168 -6.21 14.61 9.42
C ILE A 168 -6.36 13.49 8.39
N THR A 169 -7.13 12.44 8.69
CA THR A 169 -7.41 11.34 7.76
C THR A 169 -8.65 11.60 6.88
N THR A 170 -8.90 12.84 6.46
CA THR A 170 -10.10 13.24 5.71
C THR A 170 -9.76 13.83 4.34
N HIS A 171 -10.67 13.72 3.37
CA HIS A 171 -10.53 14.41 2.08
C HIS A 171 -10.38 15.93 2.28
N SER A 172 -11.16 16.51 3.19
CA SER A 172 -11.13 17.94 3.45
C SER A 172 -9.78 18.42 3.95
N TRP A 173 -9.14 17.68 4.86
CA TRP A 173 -7.80 18.03 5.36
C TRP A 173 -6.75 17.93 4.25
N ALA A 174 -6.79 16.87 3.45
CA ALA A 174 -5.86 16.67 2.34
C ALA A 174 -5.99 17.79 1.28
N LEU A 175 -7.21 18.14 0.89
CA LEU A 175 -7.48 19.25 -0.05
C LEU A 175 -7.07 20.61 0.50
N GLN A 176 -7.20 20.83 1.81
CA GLN A 176 -6.81 22.10 2.43
C GLN A 176 -5.28 22.25 2.53
N THR A 177 -4.58 21.17 2.87
CA THR A 177 -3.13 21.20 3.14
C THR A 177 -2.29 20.95 1.89
N SER A 178 -2.86 20.27 0.90
CA SER A 178 -2.16 19.85 -0.32
C SER A 178 -2.96 20.20 -1.61
N PRO A 179 -3.45 21.45 -1.77
CA PRO A 179 -4.43 21.81 -2.80
C PRO A 179 -3.91 21.68 -4.25
N ASP A 180 -2.60 21.74 -4.44
CA ASP A 180 -1.95 21.77 -5.76
C ASP A 180 -1.50 20.39 -6.24
N LEU A 181 -1.74 19.32 -5.45
CA LEU A 181 -1.37 17.97 -5.88
C LEU A 181 -2.28 17.49 -7.02
N PRO A 182 -1.73 16.75 -8.00
CA PRO A 182 -2.52 16.21 -9.09
C PRO A 182 -3.50 15.15 -8.60
N ASP A 183 -4.49 14.88 -9.45
CA ASP A 183 -5.39 13.73 -9.29
C ASP A 183 -4.55 12.44 -9.15
N PRO A 184 -4.73 11.66 -8.08
CA PRO A 184 -3.94 10.46 -7.84
C PRO A 184 -4.10 9.40 -8.94
N MET A 185 -5.20 9.39 -9.71
CA MET A 185 -5.38 8.50 -10.85
C MET A 185 -4.29 8.67 -11.91
N ALA A 186 -3.70 9.86 -12.03
CA ALA A 186 -2.61 10.11 -12.96
C ALA A 186 -1.39 9.24 -12.63
N ALA A 187 -1.12 9.02 -11.34
CA ALA A 187 -0.01 8.20 -10.88
C ALA A 187 -0.34 6.70 -10.88
N LEU A 188 -1.58 6.33 -10.59
CA LEU A 188 -2.04 4.93 -10.59
C LEU A 188 -2.18 4.34 -12.01
N THR A 189 -2.19 5.19 -13.05
CA THR A 189 -2.35 4.76 -14.45
C THR A 189 -1.12 5.05 -15.33
N SER A 190 -0.05 5.62 -14.76
CA SER A 190 1.22 5.90 -15.43
C SER A 190 2.23 4.77 -15.27
#